data_AF-A0A1K1LIM4-F1
#
_entry.id   AF-A0A1K1LIM4-F1
#
_cell.length_a   1.000
_cell.length_b   1.000
_cell.length_c   1.000
_cell.angle_alpha   90.00
_cell.angle_beta   90.00
_cell.angle_gamma   90.00
#
_symmetry.space_group_name_H-M   'P 1'
#
loop_
_entity.id
_entity.type
_entity.pdbx_description
1 polymer ?
#
loop_
_entity_poly.entity_id
_entity_poly.type
_entity_poly.pdbx_seq_one_letter_code
_entity_poly.pdbx_strand_id
1 'polypeptide(L)'
;MSCSEIYYLSTFAASLVLTMIYMFIWHKHFDVHITLIFVMVPITNLGFYLLSETQSLEAAVLANKVCYIGGCYQILIIMLTVFSLCRIKLPKLVRMGLYLLTSFTYLASLTAGKNASFYKNIGFVREDGTSYLIKEYGPLHDVFYIMIFVYFALSVAAIVYCFFKKTQVSNQLLLLMFLPEVICIVAFFGGRKVITVIELVPVAYVFAQFVYLVIVYRMMLYDITDSGIDSLVQADNTGFISFDFSLNYLGSNETARRLLPDLEKVTVDKPVKGNANLEKTVLSWLTDFIADDSKDRVYYETGDKTYLVDINYLYDGKRRRGYQLFLNDDTQNRKYVALIEHYNDDLEKQVSEKTANLVSMHNNLIMSMATMVESRDNSTGGHIKRTSEGVRILVEEIRKGDTFELSDEFCEDIIKAAPMHDLGKIAVDDAILRKPGRFEPWEFEKMKAHAAEGARIVHEVLKDTDDYTFHIIAENVAHYHHERWDGSGYPEGLKGDRIPLEARIMAIADVYDALVSKRVYKESMSFEKADRIIMEGMGTQFDKRLEPYYVAARPNLEAYYSSLSEG
;
A
#
# COMPACT_ATOMS: atom_id res chain seq x y z
N MET A 1 -48.39 -54.91 11.72
CA MET A 1 -47.10 -54.62 12.36
C MET A 1 -47.35 -54.36 13.84
N SER A 2 -46.50 -54.91 14.71
CA SER A 2 -46.52 -54.62 16.15
C SER A 2 -46.02 -53.19 16.41
N CYS A 3 -46.29 -52.64 17.60
CA CYS A 3 -45.86 -51.28 17.98
C CYS A 3 -44.31 -51.13 17.93
N SER A 4 -43.58 -52.21 18.21
CA SER A 4 -42.12 -52.26 18.16
C SER A 4 -41.57 -52.34 16.73
N GLU A 5 -42.19 -53.11 15.83
CA GLU A 5 -41.81 -53.16 14.41
C GLU A 5 -41.93 -51.77 13.77
N ILE A 6 -43.02 -51.04 14.07
CA ILE A 6 -43.21 -49.66 13.61
C ILE A 6 -42.11 -48.74 14.18
N TYR A 7 -41.72 -48.92 15.44
CA TYR A 7 -40.64 -48.15 16.06
C TYR A 7 -39.28 -48.37 15.37
N TYR A 8 -38.87 -49.63 15.14
CA TYR A 8 -37.59 -49.92 14.50
C TYR A 8 -37.59 -49.53 13.02
N LEU A 9 -38.70 -49.72 12.30
CA LEU A 9 -38.82 -49.26 10.91
C LEU A 9 -38.76 -47.74 10.83
N SER A 10 -39.43 -47.03 11.75
CA SER A 10 -39.45 -45.57 11.78
C SER A 10 -38.07 -44.98 12.11
N THR A 11 -37.35 -45.56 13.07
CA THR A 11 -35.97 -45.13 13.41
C THR A 11 -34.98 -45.46 12.29
N PHE A 12 -35.14 -46.59 11.58
CA PHE A 12 -34.37 -46.88 10.39
C PHE A 12 -34.66 -45.88 9.25
N ALA A 13 -35.92 -45.65 8.91
CA ALA A 13 -36.31 -44.69 7.88
C ALA A 13 -35.83 -43.27 8.19
N ALA A 14 -35.99 -42.81 9.44
CA ALA A 14 -35.50 -41.51 9.88
C ALA A 14 -33.97 -41.40 9.72
N SER A 15 -33.22 -42.46 10.05
CA SER A 15 -31.76 -42.45 9.89
C SER A 15 -31.32 -42.35 8.43
N LEU A 16 -32.06 -42.96 7.50
CA LEU A 16 -31.81 -42.83 6.06
C LEU A 16 -32.11 -41.40 5.57
N VAL A 17 -33.22 -40.82 6.01
CA VAL A 17 -33.59 -39.43 5.64
C VAL A 17 -32.52 -38.44 6.11
N LEU A 18 -32.06 -38.54 7.36
CA LEU A 18 -31.00 -37.68 7.88
C LEU A 18 -29.68 -37.87 7.11
N THR A 19 -29.38 -39.10 6.69
CA THR A 19 -28.21 -39.41 5.85
C THR A 19 -28.34 -38.80 4.45
N MET A 20 -29.53 -38.82 3.84
CA MET A 20 -29.79 -38.17 2.56
C MET A 20 -29.65 -36.65 2.65
N ILE A 21 -30.17 -36.03 3.72
CA ILE A 21 -30.00 -34.59 3.96
C ILE A 21 -28.51 -34.24 4.13
N TYR A 22 -27.77 -35.05 4.89
CA TYR A 22 -26.33 -34.87 5.03
C TYR A 22 -25.59 -34.97 3.69
N MET A 23 -25.94 -35.94 2.83
CA MET A 23 -25.35 -36.06 1.49
C MET A 23 -25.65 -34.87 0.59
N PHE A 24 -26.85 -34.27 0.70
CA PHE A 24 -27.22 -33.08 -0.08
C PHE A 24 -26.43 -31.83 0.35
N ILE A 25 -26.10 -31.73 1.64
CA ILE A 25 -25.34 -30.61 2.21
C ILE A 25 -23.82 -30.91 2.23
N TRP A 26 -23.41 -32.09 1.74
CA TRP A 26 -22.02 -32.54 1.87
C TRP A 26 -21.03 -31.65 1.09
N HIS A 27 -19.95 -31.24 1.77
CA HIS A 27 -18.87 -30.44 1.20
C HIS A 27 -17.52 -31.15 1.35
N LYS A 28 -16.58 -30.87 0.43
CA LYS A 28 -15.28 -31.58 0.27
C LYS A 28 -14.40 -31.58 1.53
N HIS A 29 -14.61 -30.63 2.45
CA HIS A 29 -13.79 -30.43 3.65
C HIS A 29 -14.42 -30.93 4.95
N PHE A 30 -15.54 -31.64 4.90
CA PHE A 30 -16.13 -32.21 6.10
C PHE A 30 -15.27 -33.29 6.75
N ASP A 31 -15.34 -33.35 8.08
CA ASP A 31 -14.64 -34.36 8.85
C ASP A 31 -15.14 -35.76 8.49
N VAL A 32 -14.22 -36.64 8.08
CA VAL A 32 -14.50 -38.02 7.66
C VAL A 32 -15.21 -38.82 8.76
N HIS A 33 -14.94 -38.53 10.04
CA HIS A 33 -15.60 -39.18 11.17
C HIS A 33 -17.09 -38.82 11.25
N ILE A 34 -17.48 -37.59 10.90
CA ILE A 34 -18.90 -37.22 10.81
C ILE A 34 -19.58 -38.03 9.69
N THR A 35 -18.95 -38.13 8.51
CA THR A 35 -19.48 -38.97 7.42
C THR A 35 -19.69 -40.41 7.87
N LEU A 36 -18.75 -40.98 8.62
CA LEU A 36 -18.86 -42.35 9.15
C LEU A 36 -20.03 -42.52 10.13
N ILE A 37 -20.40 -41.50 10.92
CA ILE A 37 -21.60 -41.52 11.78
C ILE A 37 -22.86 -41.69 10.92
N PHE A 38 -22.98 -40.92 9.84
CA PHE A 38 -24.14 -40.98 8.95
C PHE A 38 -24.23 -42.30 8.18
N VAL A 39 -23.11 -42.97 7.92
CA VAL A 39 -23.10 -44.30 7.30
C VAL A 39 -23.42 -45.42 8.31
N MET A 40 -22.89 -45.36 9.53
CA MET A 40 -23.00 -46.46 10.50
C MET A 40 -24.34 -46.53 11.22
N VAL A 41 -25.00 -45.41 11.48
CA VAL A 41 -26.29 -45.40 12.19
C VAL A 41 -27.40 -46.12 11.40
N PRO A 42 -27.59 -45.89 10.09
CA PRO A 42 -28.59 -46.64 9.32
C PRO A 42 -28.30 -48.14 9.26
N ILE A 43 -27.03 -48.54 9.14
CA ILE A 43 -26.62 -49.97 9.18
C ILE A 43 -27.01 -50.59 10.53
N THR A 44 -26.83 -49.85 11.62
CA THR A 44 -27.13 -50.32 12.96
C THR A 44 -28.62 -50.41 13.20
N ASN A 45 -29.38 -49.39 12.80
CA ASN A 45 -30.85 -49.39 12.91
C ASN A 45 -31.49 -50.46 12.02
N LEU A 46 -30.90 -50.75 10.86
CA LEU A 46 -31.27 -51.90 10.03
C LEU A 46 -31.08 -53.22 10.81
N GLY A 47 -29.98 -53.37 11.53
CA GLY A 47 -29.75 -54.53 12.41
C GLY A 47 -30.86 -54.71 13.46
N PHE A 48 -31.29 -53.63 14.10
CA PHE A 48 -32.38 -53.67 15.09
C PHE A 48 -33.74 -53.97 14.46
N TYR A 49 -34.04 -53.40 13.29
CA TYR A 49 -35.24 -53.71 12.52
C TYR A 49 -35.27 -55.19 12.11
N LEU A 50 -34.17 -55.70 11.54
CA LEU A 50 -34.04 -57.11 11.17
C LEU A 50 -34.21 -58.02 12.39
N LEU A 51 -33.66 -57.63 13.56
CA LEU A 51 -33.81 -58.38 14.80
C LEU A 51 -35.29 -58.52 15.19
N SER A 52 -36.06 -57.43 15.10
CA SER A 52 -37.48 -57.41 15.47
C SER A 52 -38.36 -58.33 14.61
N GLU A 53 -37.99 -58.53 13.34
CA GLU A 53 -38.73 -59.35 12.36
C GLU A 53 -38.34 -60.84 12.37
N THR A 54 -37.30 -61.22 13.14
CA THR A 54 -36.77 -62.58 13.08
C THR A 54 -37.72 -63.63 13.66
N GLN A 55 -37.74 -64.81 13.05
CA GLN A 55 -38.57 -65.94 13.47
C GLN A 55 -37.77 -67.10 14.07
N SER A 56 -36.44 -67.04 14.01
CA SER A 56 -35.53 -68.08 14.51
C SER A 56 -34.38 -67.48 15.31
N LEU A 57 -33.85 -68.26 16.25
CA LEU A 57 -32.68 -67.88 17.05
C LEU A 57 -31.46 -67.59 16.17
N GLU A 58 -31.24 -68.38 15.11
CA GLU A 58 -30.11 -68.18 14.20
C GLU A 58 -30.18 -66.84 13.47
N ALA A 59 -31.36 -66.49 12.94
CA ALA A 59 -31.60 -65.20 12.30
C ALA A 59 -31.45 -64.05 13.31
N ALA A 60 -31.97 -64.21 14.52
CA ALA A 60 -31.87 -63.20 15.58
C ALA A 60 -30.41 -62.96 15.99
N VAL A 61 -29.61 -64.03 16.11
CA VAL A 61 -28.17 -63.93 16.40
C VAL A 61 -27.43 -63.24 15.26
N LEU A 62 -27.79 -63.50 14.00
CA LEU A 62 -27.21 -62.81 12.84
C LEU A 62 -27.56 -61.31 12.84
N ALA A 63 -28.82 -60.96 13.05
CA ALA A 63 -29.26 -59.55 13.13
C ALA A 63 -28.59 -58.81 14.31
N ASN A 64 -28.45 -59.49 15.46
CA ASN A 64 -27.72 -58.94 16.60
C ASN A 64 -26.24 -58.69 16.27
N LYS A 65 -25.58 -59.54 15.46
CA LYS A 65 -24.20 -59.27 14.99
C LYS A 65 -24.10 -58.00 14.16
N VAL A 66 -25.10 -57.69 13.34
CA VAL A 66 -25.20 -56.42 12.60
C VAL A 66 -25.33 -55.24 13.58
N CYS A 67 -26.13 -55.38 14.64
CA CYS A 67 -26.25 -54.35 15.69
C CYS A 67 -24.91 -54.03 16.36
N TYR A 68 -24.02 -55.03 16.53
CA TYR A 68 -22.70 -54.84 17.12
C TYR A 68 -21.71 -54.09 16.22
N ILE A 69 -21.98 -53.92 14.91
CA ILE A 69 -21.17 -53.03 14.05
C ILE A 69 -21.25 -51.61 14.61
N GLY A 70 -22.46 -51.09 14.79
CA GLY A 70 -22.67 -49.81 15.46
C GLY A 70 -22.28 -49.84 16.91
N GLY A 71 -22.67 -50.88 17.66
CA GLY A 71 -22.34 -51.00 19.08
C GLY A 71 -20.84 -50.83 19.38
N CYS A 72 -19.96 -51.35 18.53
CA CYS A 72 -18.51 -51.24 18.70
C CYS A 72 -17.92 -49.97 18.07
N TYR A 73 -18.23 -49.70 16.79
CA TYR A 73 -17.55 -48.64 16.04
C TYR A 73 -18.17 -47.25 16.24
N GLN A 74 -19.47 -47.15 16.50
CA GLN A 74 -20.16 -45.86 16.59
C GLN A 74 -19.59 -44.99 17.71
N ILE A 75 -19.36 -45.56 18.89
CA ILE A 75 -18.84 -44.83 20.05
C ILE A 75 -17.37 -44.40 19.85
N LEU A 76 -16.56 -45.21 19.17
CA LEU A 76 -15.20 -44.82 18.78
C LEU A 76 -15.23 -43.65 17.78
N ILE A 77 -16.08 -43.74 16.75
CA ILE A 77 -16.19 -42.70 15.73
C ILE A 77 -16.67 -41.39 16.35
N ILE A 78 -17.66 -41.44 17.24
CA ILE A 78 -18.14 -40.27 17.99
C ILE A 78 -16.98 -39.63 18.78
N MET A 79 -16.20 -40.41 19.53
CA MET A 79 -15.04 -39.90 20.26
C MET A 79 -13.98 -39.26 19.35
N LEU A 80 -13.69 -39.88 18.21
CA LEU A 80 -12.74 -39.33 17.22
C LEU A 80 -13.28 -38.03 16.58
N THR A 81 -14.58 -37.95 16.29
CA THR A 81 -15.25 -36.72 15.86
C THR A 81 -15.10 -35.64 16.94
N VAL A 82 -15.32 -35.98 18.21
CA VAL A 82 -15.15 -35.04 19.31
C VAL A 82 -13.73 -34.49 19.38
N PHE A 83 -12.74 -35.37 19.28
CA PHE A 83 -11.34 -34.97 19.33
C PHE A 83 -10.97 -34.09 18.14
N SER A 84 -11.46 -34.41 16.95
CA SER A 84 -11.21 -33.62 15.74
C SER A 84 -11.83 -32.21 15.84
N LEU A 85 -13.10 -32.12 16.24
CA LEU A 85 -13.80 -30.83 16.47
C LEU A 85 -13.15 -30.02 17.60
N CYS A 86 -12.62 -30.69 18.63
CA CYS A 86 -11.84 -30.09 19.71
C CYS A 86 -10.39 -29.74 19.31
N ARG A 87 -9.97 -30.02 18.06
CA ARG A 87 -8.60 -29.87 17.57
C ARG A 87 -7.56 -30.57 18.45
N ILE A 88 -7.88 -31.76 18.94
CA ILE A 88 -7.01 -32.62 19.73
C ILE A 88 -6.42 -33.68 18.79
N LYS A 89 -5.11 -33.60 18.54
CA LYS A 89 -4.42 -34.53 17.65
C LYS A 89 -3.95 -35.76 18.42
N LEU A 90 -4.52 -36.93 18.11
CA LEU A 90 -4.00 -38.21 18.59
C LEU A 90 -2.79 -38.67 17.78
N PRO A 91 -1.73 -39.18 18.43
CA PRO A 91 -0.64 -39.86 17.75
C PRO A 91 -1.15 -41.02 16.88
N LYS A 92 -0.54 -41.24 15.72
CA LYS A 92 -0.95 -42.30 14.77
C LYS A 92 -1.01 -43.69 15.42
N LEU A 93 -0.01 -44.01 16.26
CA LEU A 93 0.06 -45.29 16.98
C LEU A 93 -1.12 -45.50 17.94
N VAL A 94 -1.49 -44.47 18.71
CA VAL A 94 -2.63 -44.54 19.64
C VAL A 94 -3.94 -44.75 18.88
N ARG A 95 -4.13 -43.99 17.80
CA ARG A 95 -5.32 -44.13 16.94
C ARG A 95 -5.44 -45.53 16.34
N MET A 96 -4.33 -46.09 15.85
CA MET A 96 -4.29 -47.46 15.34
C MET A 96 -4.64 -48.47 16.43
N GLY A 97 -4.11 -48.30 17.65
CA GLY A 97 -4.44 -49.15 18.79
C GLY A 97 -5.94 -49.13 19.15
N LEU A 98 -6.58 -47.96 19.11
CA LEU A 98 -8.02 -47.82 19.36
C LEU A 98 -8.86 -48.56 18.30
N TYR A 99 -8.51 -48.43 17.02
CA TYR A 99 -9.18 -49.19 15.97
C TYR A 99 -8.99 -50.70 16.14
N LEU A 100 -7.77 -51.16 16.45
CA LEU A 100 -7.49 -52.58 16.68
C LEU A 100 -8.28 -53.14 17.87
N LEU A 101 -8.36 -52.39 18.98
CA LEU A 101 -9.16 -52.79 20.14
C LEU A 101 -10.65 -52.92 19.77
N THR A 102 -11.20 -51.92 19.08
CA THR A 102 -12.60 -51.95 18.62
C THR A 102 -12.85 -53.09 17.64
N SER A 103 -11.95 -53.33 16.68
CA SER A 103 -12.04 -54.47 15.77
C SER A 103 -12.00 -55.79 16.52
N PHE A 104 -11.11 -55.95 17.51
CA PHE A 104 -11.04 -57.14 18.35
C PHE A 104 -12.36 -57.39 19.09
N THR A 105 -12.95 -56.36 19.71
CA THR A 105 -14.25 -56.50 20.39
C THR A 105 -15.39 -56.86 19.42
N TYR A 106 -15.39 -56.30 18.21
CA TYR A 106 -16.36 -56.67 17.19
C TYR A 106 -16.17 -58.13 16.73
N LEU A 107 -14.93 -58.57 16.46
CA LEU A 107 -14.65 -59.98 16.13
C LEU A 107 -15.10 -60.92 17.24
N ALA A 108 -14.89 -60.54 18.51
CA ALA A 108 -15.41 -61.28 19.65
C ALA A 108 -16.95 -61.37 19.62
N SER A 109 -17.64 -60.29 19.28
CA SER A 109 -19.12 -60.31 19.15
C SER A 109 -19.63 -61.26 18.07
N LEU A 110 -18.86 -61.50 17.00
CA LEU A 110 -19.23 -62.46 15.94
C LEU A 110 -19.21 -63.92 16.40
N THR A 111 -18.54 -64.21 17.52
CA THR A 111 -18.54 -65.54 18.16
C THR A 111 -19.81 -65.83 18.96
N ALA A 112 -20.70 -64.85 19.11
CA ALA A 112 -22.02 -65.03 19.72
C ALA A 112 -22.77 -66.20 19.06
N GLY A 113 -23.22 -67.14 19.91
CA GLY A 113 -23.92 -68.38 19.52
C GLY A 113 -23.00 -69.54 19.15
N LYS A 114 -21.67 -69.37 19.16
CA LYS A 114 -20.70 -70.44 18.88
C LYS A 114 -19.91 -70.89 20.12
N ASN A 115 -19.53 -69.95 20.99
CA ASN A 115 -18.80 -70.23 22.23
C ASN A 115 -19.27 -69.32 23.37
N ALA A 116 -18.91 -69.69 24.60
CA ALA A 116 -19.28 -68.96 25.82
C ALA A 116 -18.45 -67.67 26.06
N SER A 117 -17.57 -67.29 25.12
CA SER A 117 -16.62 -66.20 25.32
C SER A 117 -17.28 -64.82 25.32
N PHE A 118 -18.24 -64.60 24.42
CA PHE A 118 -19.00 -63.34 24.32
C PHE A 118 -20.38 -63.41 24.98
N TYR A 119 -21.13 -64.48 24.74
CA TYR A 119 -22.37 -64.79 25.47
C TYR A 119 -22.28 -66.19 26.05
N LYS A 120 -22.54 -66.34 27.36
CA LYS A 120 -22.60 -67.63 28.03
C LYS A 120 -23.80 -68.44 27.56
N ASN A 121 -24.97 -67.80 27.55
CA ASN A 121 -26.23 -68.36 27.09
C ASN A 121 -27.02 -67.31 26.29
N ILE A 122 -27.76 -67.77 25.28
CA ILE A 122 -28.60 -66.92 24.43
C ILE A 122 -29.97 -67.58 24.31
N GLY A 123 -31.00 -66.93 24.85
CA GLY A 123 -32.40 -67.27 24.65
C GLY A 123 -33.03 -66.40 23.58
N PHE A 124 -34.06 -66.93 22.92
CA PHE A 124 -34.89 -66.21 21.95
C PHE A 124 -36.31 -66.15 22.48
N VAL A 125 -36.89 -64.95 22.54
CA VAL A 125 -38.26 -64.72 22.96
C VAL A 125 -38.98 -63.89 21.91
N ARG A 126 -40.21 -64.27 21.63
CA ARG A 126 -41.13 -63.50 20.79
C ARG A 126 -42.38 -63.19 21.58
N GLU A 127 -42.58 -61.92 21.89
CA GLU A 127 -43.67 -61.42 22.75
C GLU A 127 -44.36 -60.25 22.04
N ASP A 128 -45.69 -60.29 21.93
CA ASP A 128 -46.52 -59.29 21.24
C ASP A 128 -46.03 -58.90 19.83
N GLY A 129 -45.52 -59.88 19.08
CA GLY A 129 -44.99 -59.66 17.73
C GLY A 129 -43.58 -59.09 17.68
N THR A 130 -42.92 -58.86 18.83
CA THR A 130 -41.53 -58.38 18.90
C THR A 130 -40.57 -59.53 19.21
N SER A 131 -39.53 -59.69 18.38
CA SER A 131 -38.46 -60.63 18.65
C SER A 131 -37.28 -59.97 19.38
N TYR A 132 -36.87 -60.54 20.52
CA TYR A 132 -35.71 -60.10 21.28
C TYR A 132 -34.89 -61.28 21.83
N LEU A 133 -33.64 -60.99 22.20
CA LEU A 133 -32.71 -61.98 22.73
C LEU A 133 -32.49 -61.79 24.23
N ILE A 134 -32.65 -62.85 25.00
CA ILE A 134 -32.22 -62.92 26.40
C ILE A 134 -30.75 -63.33 26.41
N LYS A 135 -29.88 -62.50 27.00
CA LYS A 135 -28.42 -62.63 26.86
C LYS A 135 -27.81 -62.78 28.24
N GLU A 136 -27.09 -63.88 28.47
CA GLU A 136 -26.16 -64.00 29.59
C GLU A 136 -24.75 -63.67 29.11
N TYR A 137 -24.14 -62.65 29.70
CA TYR A 137 -22.88 -62.07 29.20
C TYR A 137 -21.66 -62.92 29.60
N GLY A 138 -20.77 -63.13 28.63
CA GLY A 138 -19.44 -63.73 28.82
C GLY A 138 -18.37 -62.69 29.10
N PRO A 139 -17.15 -63.10 29.47
CA PRO A 139 -16.08 -62.20 29.88
C PRO A 139 -15.61 -61.23 28.77
N LEU A 140 -15.71 -61.59 27.49
CA LEU A 140 -15.38 -60.66 26.40
C LEU A 140 -16.43 -59.56 26.22
N HIS A 141 -17.64 -59.75 26.75
CA HIS A 141 -18.66 -58.71 26.78
C HIS A 141 -18.33 -57.63 27.83
N ASP A 142 -17.69 -58.00 28.93
CA ASP A 142 -17.21 -57.03 29.92
C ASP A 142 -16.16 -56.09 29.32
N VAL A 143 -15.28 -56.60 28.45
CA VAL A 143 -14.33 -55.79 27.67
C VAL A 143 -15.06 -54.77 26.80
N PHE A 144 -16.18 -55.16 26.20
CA PHE A 144 -17.02 -54.26 25.40
C PHE A 144 -17.65 -53.15 26.26
N TYR A 145 -18.14 -53.44 27.47
CA TYR A 145 -18.64 -52.38 28.37
C TYR A 145 -17.54 -51.43 28.82
N ILE A 146 -16.38 -51.97 29.21
CA ILE A 146 -15.23 -51.16 29.61
C ILE A 146 -14.83 -50.23 28.45
N MET A 147 -14.79 -50.75 27.22
CA MET A 147 -14.48 -49.97 26.03
C MET A 147 -15.47 -48.82 25.82
N ILE A 148 -16.78 -49.06 25.88
CA ILE A 148 -17.82 -48.01 25.75
C ILE A 148 -17.61 -46.94 26.83
N PHE A 149 -17.43 -47.35 28.08
CA PHE A 149 -17.25 -46.44 29.19
C PHE A 149 -15.99 -45.57 29.04
N VAL A 150 -14.87 -46.18 28.64
CA VAL A 150 -13.60 -45.47 28.42
C VAL A 150 -13.73 -44.46 27.29
N TYR A 151 -14.30 -44.85 26.14
CA TYR A 151 -14.45 -43.92 25.01
C TYR A 151 -15.35 -42.74 25.34
N PHE A 152 -16.44 -42.98 26.06
CA PHE A 152 -17.28 -41.90 26.58
C PHE A 152 -16.55 -40.98 27.55
N ALA A 153 -15.86 -41.55 28.55
CA ALA A 153 -15.15 -40.76 29.55
C ALA A 153 -14.08 -39.88 28.88
N LEU A 154 -13.39 -40.41 27.87
CA LEU A 154 -12.41 -39.66 27.08
C LEU A 154 -13.07 -38.55 26.26
N SER A 155 -14.21 -38.80 25.61
CA SER A 155 -14.97 -37.75 24.92
C SER A 155 -15.40 -36.63 25.85
N VAL A 156 -16.04 -36.96 26.98
CA VAL A 156 -16.50 -35.96 27.95
C VAL A 156 -15.32 -35.19 28.52
N ALA A 157 -14.22 -35.86 28.85
CA ALA A 157 -13.00 -35.21 29.31
C ALA A 157 -12.45 -34.23 28.25
N ALA A 158 -12.49 -34.58 26.96
CA ALA A 158 -12.08 -33.68 25.88
C ALA A 158 -12.99 -32.45 25.75
N ILE A 159 -14.31 -32.64 25.83
CA ILE A 159 -15.29 -31.53 25.79
C ILE A 159 -15.07 -30.59 26.98
N VAL A 160 -14.98 -31.14 28.19
CA VAL A 160 -14.75 -30.37 29.44
C VAL A 160 -13.40 -29.65 29.38
N TYR A 161 -12.33 -30.34 28.96
CA TYR A 161 -11.02 -29.72 28.79
C TYR A 161 -11.07 -28.52 27.83
N CYS A 162 -11.72 -28.67 26.68
CA CYS A 162 -11.86 -27.58 25.71
C CYS A 162 -12.69 -26.42 26.27
N PHE A 163 -13.76 -26.71 27.01
CA PHE A 163 -14.61 -25.69 27.64
C PHE A 163 -13.82 -24.77 28.58
N PHE A 164 -12.83 -25.31 29.31
CA PHE A 164 -12.03 -24.52 30.26
C PHE A 164 -10.70 -23.98 29.71
N LYS A 165 -10.10 -24.63 28.70
CA LYS A 165 -8.71 -24.33 28.27
C LYS A 165 -8.56 -23.83 26.83
N LYS A 166 -9.54 -23.99 25.94
CA LYS A 166 -9.41 -23.60 24.52
C LYS A 166 -10.45 -22.56 24.11
N THR A 167 -10.00 -21.36 23.76
CA THR A 167 -10.84 -20.24 23.30
C THR A 167 -11.22 -20.30 21.81
N GLN A 168 -10.64 -21.23 21.05
CA GLN A 168 -10.83 -21.34 19.59
C GLN A 168 -11.98 -22.26 19.16
N VAL A 169 -12.73 -22.84 20.11
CA VAL A 169 -13.90 -23.70 19.83
C VAL A 169 -15.12 -23.06 20.46
N SER A 170 -16.22 -22.93 19.71
CA SER A 170 -17.44 -22.31 20.21
C SER A 170 -18.05 -23.12 21.36
N ASN A 171 -18.38 -22.45 22.48
CA ASN A 171 -19.05 -23.08 23.62
C ASN A 171 -20.40 -23.70 23.24
N GLN A 172 -21.09 -23.13 22.26
CA GLN A 172 -22.35 -23.69 21.77
C GLN A 172 -22.13 -24.98 20.96
N LEU A 173 -21.01 -25.09 20.24
CA LEU A 173 -20.62 -26.32 19.55
C LEU A 173 -20.26 -27.42 20.56
N LEU A 174 -19.50 -27.08 21.60
CA LEU A 174 -19.17 -28.02 22.69
C LEU A 174 -20.42 -28.55 23.40
N LEU A 175 -21.41 -27.68 23.66
CA LEU A 175 -22.69 -28.08 24.25
C LEU A 175 -23.47 -29.03 23.35
N LEU A 176 -23.54 -28.73 22.04
CA LEU A 176 -24.20 -29.60 21.06
C LEU A 176 -23.53 -30.98 20.99
N MET A 177 -22.21 -31.06 21.10
CA MET A 177 -21.49 -32.34 21.08
C MET A 177 -21.72 -33.19 22.33
N PHE A 178 -22.03 -32.58 23.47
CA PHE A 178 -22.26 -33.29 24.73
C PHE A 178 -23.61 -34.04 24.76
N LEU A 179 -24.67 -33.43 24.21
CA LEU A 179 -26.03 -33.97 24.19
C LEU A 179 -26.15 -35.40 23.63
N PRO A 180 -25.63 -35.73 22.42
CA PRO A 180 -25.78 -37.05 21.85
C PRO A 180 -25.02 -38.13 22.64
N GLU A 181 -23.88 -37.79 23.26
CA GLU A 181 -23.11 -38.75 24.06
C GLU A 181 -23.86 -39.19 25.31
N VAL A 182 -24.41 -38.22 26.05
CA VAL A 182 -25.21 -38.50 27.25
C VAL A 182 -26.46 -39.29 26.89
N ILE A 183 -27.18 -38.88 25.85
CA ILE A 183 -28.43 -39.54 25.45
C ILE A 183 -28.17 -40.98 24.98
N CYS A 184 -27.09 -41.22 24.21
CA CYS A 184 -26.74 -42.58 23.78
C CYS A 184 -26.39 -43.50 24.97
N ILE A 185 -25.70 -42.99 25.98
CA ILE A 185 -25.32 -43.78 27.16
C ILE A 185 -26.48 -44.02 28.10
N VAL A 186 -27.31 -43.02 28.32
CA VAL A 186 -28.55 -43.18 29.08
C VAL A 186 -29.47 -44.18 28.38
N ALA A 187 -29.58 -44.13 27.05
CA ALA A 187 -30.34 -45.13 26.30
C ALA A 187 -29.74 -46.54 26.42
N PHE A 188 -28.41 -46.65 26.33
CA PHE A 188 -27.71 -47.94 26.38
C PHE A 188 -27.76 -48.62 27.77
N PHE A 189 -27.56 -47.88 28.86
CA PHE A 189 -27.59 -48.44 30.22
C PHE A 189 -28.98 -48.39 30.87
N GLY A 190 -29.76 -47.33 30.59
CA GLY A 190 -31.10 -47.14 31.12
C GLY A 190 -32.12 -48.10 30.52
N GLY A 191 -32.05 -48.34 29.20
CA GLY A 191 -32.90 -49.33 28.51
C GLY A 191 -32.71 -50.77 28.99
N ARG A 192 -31.64 -51.06 29.74
CA ARG A 192 -31.37 -52.39 30.30
C ARG A 192 -31.90 -52.60 31.71
N LYS A 193 -32.15 -51.51 32.46
CA LYS A 193 -32.68 -51.58 33.84
C LYS A 193 -34.20 -51.55 33.88
N VAL A 194 -34.82 -50.95 32.88
CA VAL A 194 -36.27 -51.01 32.66
C VAL A 194 -36.49 -52.18 31.71
N ILE A 195 -37.22 -53.21 32.13
CA ILE A 195 -37.56 -54.36 31.26
C ILE A 195 -38.56 -53.85 30.23
N THR A 196 -38.07 -53.13 29.21
CA THR A 196 -38.86 -52.75 28.04
C THR A 196 -38.57 -53.74 26.94
N VAL A 197 -39.62 -54.22 26.29
CA VAL A 197 -39.55 -55.05 25.08
C VAL A 197 -38.85 -54.30 23.91
N ILE A 198 -38.68 -52.98 24.03
CA ILE A 198 -38.09 -52.08 23.05
C ILE A 198 -36.75 -51.52 23.55
N GLU A 199 -35.72 -51.59 22.71
CA GLU A 199 -34.40 -50.99 22.94
C GLU A 199 -34.40 -49.50 22.59
N LEU A 200 -33.85 -48.64 23.46
CA LEU A 200 -33.83 -47.18 23.25
C LEU A 200 -32.63 -46.69 22.41
N VAL A 201 -31.67 -47.56 22.10
CA VAL A 201 -30.45 -47.21 21.37
C VAL A 201 -30.73 -46.69 19.95
N PRO A 202 -31.64 -47.27 19.14
CA PRO A 202 -31.90 -46.80 17.77
C PRO A 202 -32.38 -45.34 17.70
N VAL A 203 -33.30 -44.94 18.59
CA VAL A 203 -33.78 -43.54 18.61
C VAL A 203 -32.69 -42.59 19.11
N ALA A 204 -31.85 -43.02 20.05
CA ALA A 204 -30.72 -42.22 20.51
C ALA A 204 -29.69 -41.97 19.39
N TYR A 205 -29.45 -42.95 18.52
CA TYR A 205 -28.59 -42.78 17.35
C TYR A 205 -29.19 -41.86 16.28
N VAL A 206 -30.50 -41.93 16.03
CA VAL A 206 -31.18 -40.97 15.14
C VAL A 206 -31.07 -39.55 15.70
N PHE A 207 -31.27 -39.38 17.01
CA PHE A 207 -31.06 -38.10 17.67
C PHE A 207 -29.61 -37.62 17.51
N ALA A 208 -28.63 -38.50 17.67
CA ALA A 208 -27.24 -38.16 17.46
C ALA A 208 -26.97 -37.68 16.02
N GLN A 209 -27.48 -38.39 14.99
CA GLN A 209 -27.37 -37.94 13.60
C GLN A 209 -27.96 -36.54 13.40
N PHE A 210 -29.14 -36.27 13.98
CA PHE A 210 -29.76 -34.94 13.89
C PHE A 210 -28.87 -33.85 14.50
N VAL A 211 -28.32 -34.08 15.69
CA VAL A 211 -27.42 -33.10 16.33
C VAL A 211 -26.14 -32.89 15.51
N TYR A 212 -25.53 -33.96 14.97
CA TYR A 212 -24.37 -33.83 14.09
C TYR A 212 -24.70 -33.10 12.78
N LEU A 213 -25.92 -33.22 12.26
CA LEU A 213 -26.37 -32.45 11.10
C LEU A 213 -26.43 -30.95 11.41
N VAL A 214 -26.94 -30.58 12.59
CA VAL A 214 -26.95 -29.18 13.07
C VAL A 214 -25.53 -28.65 13.24
N ILE A 215 -24.62 -29.47 13.77
CA ILE A 215 -23.19 -29.13 13.89
C ILE A 215 -22.58 -28.81 12.52
N VAL A 216 -22.81 -29.68 11.53
CA VAL A 216 -22.30 -29.51 10.16
C VAL A 216 -22.83 -28.23 9.53
N TYR A 217 -24.14 -28.01 9.61
CA TYR A 217 -24.77 -26.79 9.08
C TYR A 217 -24.19 -25.53 9.73
N ARG A 218 -23.95 -25.59 11.05
CA ARG A 218 -23.35 -24.47 11.77
C ARG A 218 -21.91 -24.24 11.36
N MET A 219 -21.11 -25.28 11.15
CA MET A 219 -19.72 -25.14 10.71
C MET A 219 -19.63 -24.46 9.33
N MET A 220 -20.55 -24.75 8.41
CA MET A 220 -20.62 -24.06 7.12
C MET A 220 -20.81 -22.53 7.25
N LEU A 221 -21.59 -22.06 8.24
CA LEU A 221 -21.83 -20.63 8.44
C LEU A 221 -20.61 -19.85 8.98
N TYR A 222 -19.60 -20.53 9.52
CA TYR A 222 -18.43 -19.90 10.18
C TYR A 222 -17.09 -20.22 9.50
N ASP A 223 -17.07 -20.97 8.39
CA ASP A 223 -15.85 -21.26 7.63
C ASP A 223 -15.50 -20.08 6.70
N ILE A 224 -14.91 -19.05 7.29
CA ILE A 224 -14.57 -17.77 6.61
C ILE A 224 -13.41 -17.95 5.60
N THR A 225 -12.67 -19.06 5.64
CA THR A 225 -11.46 -19.24 4.83
C THR A 225 -11.73 -19.48 3.34
N ASP A 226 -12.73 -20.29 3.00
CA ASP A 226 -13.05 -20.58 1.59
C ASP A 226 -14.02 -19.54 1.01
N SER A 227 -15.05 -19.14 1.79
CA SER A 227 -16.00 -18.10 1.37
C SER A 227 -15.37 -16.72 1.21
N GLY A 228 -14.30 -16.41 1.96
CA GLY A 228 -13.56 -15.16 1.83
C GLY A 228 -12.80 -15.04 0.51
N ILE A 229 -12.18 -16.12 0.04
CA ILE A 229 -11.47 -16.17 -1.24
C ILE A 229 -12.47 -16.08 -2.40
N ASP A 230 -13.57 -16.84 -2.34
CA ASP A 230 -14.61 -16.79 -3.36
C ASP A 230 -15.28 -15.40 -3.44
N SER A 231 -15.46 -14.74 -2.29
CA SER A 231 -16.03 -13.38 -2.23
C SER A 231 -15.06 -12.31 -2.75
N LEU A 232 -13.76 -12.40 -2.43
CA LEU A 232 -12.74 -11.47 -2.95
C LEU A 232 -12.57 -11.61 -4.46
N VAL A 233 -12.56 -12.85 -4.98
CA VAL A 233 -12.46 -13.12 -6.41
C VAL A 233 -13.72 -12.68 -7.19
N GLN A 234 -14.90 -12.74 -6.57
CA GLN A 234 -16.15 -12.27 -7.18
C GLN A 234 -16.37 -10.75 -7.06
N ALA A 235 -15.95 -10.12 -5.96
CA ALA A 235 -16.18 -8.70 -5.70
C ALA A 235 -15.26 -7.79 -6.54
N ASP A 236 -14.00 -8.15 -6.72
CA ASP A 236 -13.01 -7.29 -7.40
C ASP A 236 -12.97 -7.47 -8.93
N ASN A 237 -13.85 -8.31 -9.48
CA ASN A 237 -13.86 -8.63 -10.92
C ASN A 237 -12.47 -9.08 -11.42
N THR A 238 -11.70 -9.74 -10.55
CA THR A 238 -10.34 -10.21 -10.82
C THR A 238 -10.38 -11.50 -11.62
N GLY A 239 -9.69 -11.54 -12.75
CA GLY A 239 -9.45 -12.77 -13.48
C GLY A 239 -8.43 -13.63 -12.75
N PHE A 240 -8.72 -14.91 -12.58
CA PHE A 240 -7.84 -15.87 -11.92
C PHE A 240 -7.45 -17.00 -12.87
N ILE A 241 -6.16 -17.30 -13.01
CA ILE A 241 -5.66 -18.39 -13.86
C ILE A 241 -4.50 -19.12 -13.17
N SER A 242 -4.47 -20.45 -13.25
CA SER A 242 -3.39 -21.27 -12.69
C SER A 242 -2.79 -22.24 -13.71
N PHE A 243 -1.47 -22.38 -13.64
CA PHE A 243 -0.67 -23.30 -14.48
C PHE A 243 0.31 -24.08 -13.62
N ASP A 244 0.71 -25.27 -14.06
CA ASP A 244 1.89 -25.95 -13.50
C ASP A 244 3.20 -25.40 -14.09
N PHE A 245 4.35 -25.89 -13.64
CA PHE A 245 5.66 -25.48 -14.18
C PHE A 245 5.91 -25.89 -15.65
N SER A 246 5.14 -26.84 -16.17
CA SER A 246 5.19 -27.24 -17.58
C SER A 246 4.19 -26.44 -18.44
N LEU A 247 3.55 -25.42 -17.86
CA LEU A 247 2.49 -24.63 -18.49
C LEU A 247 1.27 -25.47 -18.91
N ASN A 248 0.96 -26.51 -18.15
CA ASN A 248 -0.34 -27.17 -18.24
C ASN A 248 -1.38 -26.37 -17.47
N TYR A 249 -2.54 -26.19 -18.09
CA TYR A 249 -3.64 -25.43 -17.51
C TYR A 249 -4.29 -26.20 -16.35
N LEU A 250 -4.33 -25.58 -15.16
CA LEU A 250 -4.90 -26.18 -13.95
C LEU A 250 -6.34 -25.69 -13.68
N GLY A 251 -6.65 -24.46 -14.09
CA GLY A 251 -7.99 -23.89 -13.93
C GLY A 251 -8.02 -22.37 -14.01
N SER A 252 -9.23 -21.83 -14.13
CA SER A 252 -9.52 -20.40 -14.08
C SER A 252 -10.92 -20.13 -13.53
N ASN A 253 -11.16 -18.91 -13.05
CA ASN A 253 -12.50 -18.45 -12.70
C ASN A 253 -13.28 -17.94 -13.93
N GLU A 254 -14.56 -17.61 -13.74
CA GLU A 254 -15.41 -17.10 -14.83
C GLU A 254 -14.89 -15.76 -15.37
N THR A 255 -14.42 -14.88 -14.49
CA THR A 255 -13.92 -13.56 -14.89
C THR A 255 -12.71 -13.66 -15.81
N ALA A 256 -11.74 -14.54 -15.53
CA ALA A 256 -10.62 -14.79 -16.42
C ALA A 256 -11.07 -15.33 -17.78
N ARG A 257 -12.07 -16.21 -17.83
CA ARG A 257 -12.62 -16.71 -19.11
C ARG A 257 -13.31 -15.62 -19.91
N ARG A 258 -13.99 -14.68 -19.25
CA ARG A 258 -14.56 -13.50 -19.94
C ARG A 258 -13.47 -12.58 -20.51
N LEU A 259 -12.37 -12.40 -19.78
CA LEU A 259 -11.22 -11.58 -20.21
C LEU A 259 -10.40 -12.25 -21.32
N LEU A 260 -10.21 -13.57 -21.23
CA LEU A 260 -9.49 -14.40 -22.18
C LEU A 260 -10.40 -15.56 -22.63
N PRO A 261 -11.29 -15.34 -23.62
CA PRO A 261 -12.23 -16.36 -24.10
C PRO A 261 -11.56 -17.64 -24.59
N ASP A 262 -10.30 -17.55 -25.03
CA ASP A 262 -9.51 -18.69 -25.45
C ASP A 262 -9.26 -19.72 -24.33
N LEU A 263 -9.44 -19.36 -23.05
CA LEU A 263 -9.38 -20.28 -21.91
C LEU A 263 -10.52 -21.31 -21.92
N GLU A 264 -11.68 -21.01 -22.49
CA GLU A 264 -12.80 -21.98 -22.60
C GLU A 264 -12.46 -23.16 -23.49
N LYS A 265 -11.51 -22.98 -24.41
CA LYS A 265 -11.09 -24.01 -25.37
C LYS A 265 -9.98 -24.91 -24.81
N VAL A 266 -9.45 -24.61 -23.63
CA VAL A 266 -8.34 -25.36 -23.02
C VAL A 266 -8.88 -26.35 -22.00
N THR A 267 -8.43 -27.61 -22.10
CA THR A 267 -8.75 -28.67 -21.14
C THR A 267 -7.75 -28.67 -19.99
N VAL A 268 -8.21 -28.97 -18.78
CA VAL A 268 -7.35 -29.16 -17.60
C VAL A 268 -6.30 -30.25 -17.87
N ASP A 269 -5.10 -30.08 -17.30
CA ASP A 269 -3.93 -30.94 -17.45
C ASP A 269 -3.38 -31.04 -18.89
N LYS A 270 -3.83 -30.16 -19.79
CA LYS A 270 -3.26 -30.02 -21.14
C LYS A 270 -2.36 -28.79 -21.24
N PRO A 271 -1.29 -28.86 -22.04
CA PRO A 271 -0.43 -27.71 -22.29
C PRO A 271 -1.20 -26.65 -23.09
N VAL A 272 -0.93 -25.38 -22.80
CA VAL A 272 -1.54 -24.24 -23.51
C VAL A 272 -1.17 -24.19 -25.01
N LYS A 273 -0.17 -24.98 -25.43
CA LYS A 273 0.35 -25.12 -26.80
C LYS A 273 -0.69 -25.39 -27.90
N GLY A 274 -1.90 -25.81 -27.54
CA GLY A 274 -3.00 -26.03 -28.49
C GLY A 274 -3.64 -24.75 -29.05
N ASN A 275 -3.40 -23.59 -28.44
CA ASN A 275 -3.95 -22.30 -28.87
C ASN A 275 -2.82 -21.25 -28.96
N ALA A 276 -2.36 -20.98 -30.19
CA ALA A 276 -1.21 -20.13 -30.46
C ALA A 276 -1.34 -18.70 -29.89
N ASN A 277 -2.56 -18.16 -29.80
CA ASN A 277 -2.79 -16.81 -29.29
C ASN A 277 -2.67 -16.75 -27.76
N LEU A 278 -3.29 -17.73 -27.08
CA LEU A 278 -3.22 -17.86 -25.63
C LEU A 278 -1.81 -18.22 -25.16
N GLU A 279 -1.13 -19.12 -25.86
CA GLU A 279 0.26 -19.48 -25.58
C GLU A 279 1.17 -18.26 -25.68
N LYS A 280 1.08 -17.49 -26.76
CA LYS A 280 1.87 -16.27 -26.94
C LYS A 280 1.62 -15.26 -25.82
N THR A 281 0.36 -15.07 -25.43
CA THR A 281 -0.04 -14.12 -24.38
C THR A 281 0.51 -14.54 -23.02
N VAL A 282 0.24 -15.78 -22.59
CA VAL A 282 0.71 -16.30 -21.28
C VAL A 282 2.23 -16.38 -21.22
N LEU A 283 2.89 -16.80 -22.30
CA LEU A 283 4.35 -16.79 -22.36
C LEU A 283 4.91 -15.38 -22.26
N SER A 284 4.29 -14.39 -22.91
CA SER A 284 4.76 -13.00 -22.83
C SER A 284 4.75 -12.46 -21.40
N TRP A 285 3.79 -12.89 -20.57
CA TRP A 285 3.72 -12.51 -19.17
C TRP A 285 4.74 -13.26 -18.31
N LEU A 286 4.87 -14.56 -18.52
CA LEU A 286 5.70 -15.41 -17.67
C LEU A 286 7.20 -15.39 -18.02
N THR A 287 7.59 -15.05 -19.25
CA THR A 287 9.00 -15.16 -19.69
C THR A 287 9.92 -14.32 -18.80
N ASP A 288 9.54 -13.07 -18.56
CA ASP A 288 10.32 -12.13 -17.75
C ASP A 288 10.31 -12.52 -16.27
N PHE A 289 9.17 -12.96 -15.74
CA PHE A 289 9.03 -13.44 -14.36
C PHE A 289 9.83 -14.72 -14.07
N ILE A 290 9.92 -15.62 -15.04
CA ILE A 290 10.72 -16.85 -14.92
C ILE A 290 12.21 -16.52 -14.86
N ALA A 291 12.64 -15.48 -15.58
CA ALA A 291 14.02 -15.01 -15.57
C ALA A 291 14.36 -14.23 -14.29
N ASP A 292 13.42 -13.43 -13.79
CA ASP A 292 13.57 -12.58 -12.61
C ASP A 292 12.22 -12.49 -11.86
N ASP A 293 12.18 -13.05 -10.65
CA ASP A 293 10.95 -13.11 -9.85
C ASP A 293 10.48 -11.75 -9.30
N SER A 294 11.32 -10.71 -9.43
CA SER A 294 10.92 -9.33 -9.14
C SER A 294 10.04 -8.72 -10.24
N LYS A 295 10.00 -9.31 -11.43
CA LYS A 295 9.14 -8.90 -12.55
C LYS A 295 7.77 -9.59 -12.47
N ASP A 296 7.10 -9.42 -11.35
CA ASP A 296 5.82 -10.06 -11.02
C ASP A 296 4.60 -9.32 -11.59
N ARG A 297 4.79 -8.21 -12.29
CA ARG A 297 3.70 -7.35 -12.79
C ARG A 297 3.84 -7.05 -14.27
N VAL A 298 2.76 -7.30 -15.01
CA VAL A 298 2.70 -7.01 -16.45
C VAL A 298 1.39 -6.32 -16.80
N TYR A 299 1.45 -5.29 -17.64
CA TYR A 299 0.26 -4.64 -18.16
C TYR A 299 -0.24 -5.33 -19.43
N TYR A 300 -1.55 -5.57 -19.49
CA TYR A 300 -2.23 -6.17 -20.63
C TYR A 300 -3.36 -5.24 -21.10
N GLU A 301 -3.26 -4.77 -22.34
CA GLU A 301 -4.24 -3.86 -22.93
C GLU A 301 -5.15 -4.62 -23.90
N THR A 302 -6.45 -4.37 -23.80
CA THR A 302 -7.45 -4.93 -24.70
C THR A 302 -8.59 -3.93 -24.90
N GLY A 303 -8.69 -3.40 -26.13
CA GLY A 303 -9.60 -2.29 -26.43
C GLY A 303 -9.29 -1.05 -25.59
N ASP A 304 -10.31 -0.51 -24.92
CA ASP A 304 -10.19 0.69 -24.05
C ASP A 304 -9.85 0.37 -22.59
N LYS A 305 -9.48 -0.88 -22.29
CA LYS A 305 -9.19 -1.33 -20.94
C LYS A 305 -7.75 -1.78 -20.78
N THR A 306 -7.19 -1.42 -19.63
CA THR A 306 -5.85 -1.83 -19.20
C THR A 306 -5.98 -2.69 -17.96
N TYR A 307 -5.43 -3.89 -18.03
CA TYR A 307 -5.40 -4.84 -16.92
C TYR A 307 -3.97 -4.95 -16.38
N LEU A 308 -3.83 -4.98 -15.05
CA LEU A 308 -2.61 -5.36 -14.38
C LEU A 308 -2.65 -6.87 -14.12
N VAL A 309 -1.63 -7.58 -14.63
CA VAL A 309 -1.44 -9.02 -14.42
C VAL A 309 -0.39 -9.21 -13.33
N ASP A 310 -0.82 -9.64 -12.14
CA ASP A 310 0.06 -10.03 -11.04
C ASP A 310 0.39 -11.52 -11.13
N ILE A 311 1.68 -11.85 -11.10
CA ILE A 311 2.23 -13.19 -11.33
C ILE A 311 2.85 -13.70 -10.03
N ASN A 312 2.35 -14.84 -9.56
CA ASN A 312 2.80 -15.46 -8.33
C ASN A 312 3.13 -16.95 -8.54
N TYR A 313 3.91 -17.52 -7.62
CA TYR A 313 4.04 -18.97 -7.55
C TYR A 313 2.82 -19.60 -6.89
N LEU A 314 2.34 -20.71 -7.45
CA LEU A 314 1.35 -21.57 -6.83
C LEU A 314 2.01 -22.45 -5.76
N TYR A 315 1.46 -22.49 -4.54
CA TYR A 315 2.00 -23.26 -3.42
C TYR A 315 1.08 -24.40 -2.97
N ASP A 316 1.67 -25.56 -2.67
CA ASP A 316 1.08 -26.68 -1.94
C ASP A 316 1.85 -26.85 -0.62
N GLY A 317 1.32 -26.26 0.45
CA GLY A 317 2.03 -26.09 1.71
C GLY A 317 3.26 -25.20 1.55
N LYS A 318 4.46 -25.79 1.61
CA LYS A 318 5.75 -25.07 1.41
C LYS A 318 6.38 -25.29 0.03
N ARG A 319 5.77 -26.12 -0.83
CA ARG A 319 6.34 -26.49 -2.13
C ARG A 319 5.69 -25.66 -3.22
N ARG A 320 6.51 -25.04 -4.08
CA ARG A 320 6.03 -24.42 -5.32
C ARG A 320 5.60 -25.51 -6.29
N ARG A 321 4.48 -25.30 -6.99
CA ARG A 321 3.87 -26.27 -7.92
C ARG A 321 3.63 -25.71 -9.31
N GLY A 322 3.70 -24.39 -9.48
CA GLY A 322 3.44 -23.74 -10.76
C GLY A 322 3.30 -22.24 -10.61
N TYR A 323 2.51 -21.65 -11.51
CA TYR A 323 2.28 -20.21 -11.62
C TYR A 323 0.80 -19.88 -11.44
N GLN A 324 0.56 -18.71 -10.89
CA GLN A 324 -0.75 -18.18 -10.56
C GLN A 324 -0.83 -16.74 -11.06
N LEU A 325 -1.82 -16.44 -11.90
CA LEU A 325 -2.02 -15.13 -12.52
C LEU A 325 -3.30 -14.50 -12.00
N PHE A 326 -3.22 -13.23 -11.62
CA PHE A 326 -4.36 -12.41 -11.26
C PHE A 326 -4.46 -11.23 -12.23
N LEU A 327 -5.62 -11.04 -12.85
CA LEU A 327 -5.88 -9.99 -13.82
C LEU A 327 -6.84 -8.97 -13.19
N ASN A 328 -6.33 -7.79 -12.87
CA ASN A 328 -7.06 -6.71 -12.21
C ASN A 328 -7.31 -5.56 -13.20
N ASP A 329 -8.52 -4.99 -13.25
CA ASP A 329 -8.82 -3.83 -14.10
C ASP A 329 -8.17 -2.57 -13.50
N ASP A 330 -7.09 -2.07 -14.12
CA ASP A 330 -6.30 -0.91 -13.68
C ASP A 330 -6.55 0.32 -14.56
N THR A 331 -7.58 0.27 -15.42
CA THR A 331 -7.86 1.30 -16.44
C THR A 331 -8.03 2.69 -15.82
N GLN A 332 -8.75 2.79 -14.69
CA GLN A 332 -8.99 4.08 -14.04
C GLN A 332 -7.71 4.66 -13.44
N ASN A 333 -6.91 3.83 -12.76
CA ASN A 333 -5.64 4.28 -12.20
C ASN A 333 -4.70 4.80 -13.29
N ARG A 334 -4.61 4.10 -14.44
CA ARG A 334 -3.83 4.58 -15.58
C ARG A 334 -4.32 5.92 -16.12
N LYS A 335 -5.64 6.11 -16.24
CA LYS A 335 -6.21 7.40 -16.64
C LYS A 335 -5.91 8.50 -15.64
N TYR A 336 -5.95 8.21 -14.34
CA TYR A 336 -5.57 9.15 -13.29
C TYR A 336 -4.10 9.52 -13.35
N VAL A 337 -3.19 8.56 -13.52
CA VAL A 337 -1.74 8.83 -13.64
C VAL A 337 -1.47 9.73 -14.84
N ALA A 338 -2.02 9.41 -16.02
CA ALA A 338 -1.83 10.23 -17.22
C ALA A 338 -2.41 11.66 -17.06
N LEU A 339 -3.54 11.80 -16.36
CA LEU A 339 -4.12 13.12 -16.06
C LEU A 339 -3.24 13.93 -15.10
N ILE A 340 -2.67 13.29 -14.08
CA ILE A 340 -1.76 13.94 -13.13
C ILE A 340 -0.48 14.39 -13.83
N GLU A 341 0.10 13.55 -14.69
CA GLU A 341 1.28 13.90 -15.50
C GLU A 341 1.01 15.15 -16.35
N HIS A 342 -0.09 15.16 -17.11
CA HIS A 342 -0.48 16.34 -17.89
C HIS A 342 -0.73 17.58 -17.02
N TYR A 343 -1.36 17.41 -15.85
CA TYR A 343 -1.61 18.53 -14.93
C TYR A 343 -0.32 19.10 -14.36
N ASN A 344 0.67 18.24 -14.05
CA ASN A 344 1.98 18.65 -13.56
C ASN A 344 2.74 19.44 -14.64
N ASP A 345 2.76 18.95 -15.88
CA ASP A 345 3.41 19.65 -17.00
C ASP A 345 2.80 21.05 -17.23
N ASP A 346 1.47 21.15 -17.20
CA ASP A 346 0.76 22.43 -17.32
C ASP A 346 1.05 23.36 -16.13
N LEU A 347 1.14 22.82 -14.92
CA LEU A 347 1.43 23.59 -13.72
C LEU A 347 2.87 24.12 -13.73
N GLU A 348 3.85 23.30 -14.11
CA GLU A 348 5.25 23.72 -14.26
C GLU A 348 5.37 24.89 -15.24
N LYS A 349 4.70 24.79 -16.40
CA LYS A 349 4.66 25.87 -17.38
C LYS A 349 4.06 27.16 -16.79
N GLN A 350 2.92 27.07 -16.11
CA GLN A 350 2.26 28.23 -15.50
C GLN A 350 3.11 28.87 -14.41
N VAL A 351 3.79 28.08 -13.58
CA VAL A 351 4.70 28.58 -12.54
C VAL A 351 5.87 29.32 -13.17
N SER A 352 6.48 28.76 -14.23
CA SER A 352 7.58 29.41 -14.96
C SER A 352 7.14 30.75 -15.57
N GLU A 353 6.00 30.78 -16.26
CA GLU A 353 5.45 32.01 -16.84
C GLU A 353 5.12 33.08 -15.79
N LYS A 354 4.50 32.67 -14.66
CA LYS A 354 4.20 33.58 -13.54
C LYS A 354 5.48 34.14 -12.91
N THR A 355 6.49 33.30 -12.73
CA THR A 355 7.77 33.69 -12.13
C THR A 355 8.51 34.70 -13.02
N ALA A 356 8.60 34.44 -14.33
CA ALA A 356 9.19 35.36 -15.29
C ALA A 356 8.48 36.72 -15.31
N ASN A 357 7.14 36.73 -15.24
CA ASN A 357 6.35 37.95 -15.16
C ASN A 357 6.59 38.72 -13.84
N LEU A 358 6.72 38.03 -12.70
CA LEU A 358 7.02 38.66 -11.42
C LEU A 358 8.41 39.33 -11.42
N VAL A 359 9.44 38.64 -11.93
CA VAL A 359 10.79 39.21 -12.05
C VAL A 359 10.79 40.43 -12.97
N SER A 360 10.11 40.37 -14.12
CA SER A 360 9.98 41.51 -15.03
C SER A 360 9.26 42.70 -14.38
N MET A 361 8.16 42.47 -13.68
CA MET A 361 7.45 43.53 -12.94
C MET A 361 8.32 44.13 -11.84
N HIS A 362 9.06 43.31 -11.10
CA HIS A 362 9.98 43.77 -10.06
C HIS A 362 11.06 44.71 -10.61
N ASN A 363 11.75 44.29 -11.67
CA ASN A 363 12.78 45.10 -12.33
C ASN A 363 12.20 46.43 -12.87
N ASN A 364 10.99 46.38 -13.47
CA ASN A 364 10.32 47.58 -13.96
C ASN A 364 9.93 48.55 -12.83
N LEU A 365 9.54 48.05 -11.66
CA LEU A 365 9.24 48.88 -10.49
C LEU A 365 10.51 49.57 -9.97
N ILE A 366 11.62 48.85 -9.84
CA ILE A 366 12.93 49.42 -9.44
C ILE A 366 13.32 50.55 -10.38
N MET A 367 13.30 50.28 -11.69
CA MET A 367 13.63 51.27 -12.72
C MET A 367 12.69 52.49 -12.67
N SER A 368 11.40 52.28 -12.42
CA SER A 368 10.42 53.37 -12.32
C SER A 368 10.64 54.25 -11.10
N MET A 369 10.96 53.65 -9.94
CA MET A 369 11.30 54.39 -8.72
C MET A 369 12.55 55.24 -8.91
N ALA A 370 13.61 54.65 -9.46
CA ALA A 370 14.84 55.37 -9.76
C ALA A 370 14.60 56.52 -10.75
N THR A 371 13.83 56.29 -11.82
CA THR A 371 13.47 57.32 -12.80
C THR A 371 12.63 58.44 -12.16
N MET A 372 11.75 58.11 -11.22
CA MET A 372 10.95 59.10 -10.49
C MET A 372 11.84 60.03 -9.65
N VAL A 373 12.83 59.48 -8.94
CA VAL A 373 13.80 60.29 -8.18
C VAL A 373 14.66 61.14 -9.13
N GLU A 374 15.13 60.56 -10.23
CA GLU A 374 15.91 61.28 -11.26
C GLU A 374 15.15 62.51 -11.80
N SER A 375 13.83 62.41 -11.99
CA SER A 375 13.00 63.49 -12.53
C SER A 375 12.95 64.77 -11.68
N ARG A 376 13.39 64.72 -10.41
CA ARG A 376 13.52 65.89 -9.53
C ARG A 376 14.84 66.65 -9.73
N ASP A 377 15.87 65.97 -10.23
CA ASP A 377 17.17 66.56 -10.55
C ASP A 377 17.09 67.30 -11.89
N ASN A 378 17.93 68.32 -12.10
CA ASN A 378 18.08 68.98 -13.40
C ASN A 378 18.90 68.12 -14.40
N SER A 379 18.86 66.80 -14.25
CA SER A 379 19.40 65.83 -15.22
C SER A 379 18.53 65.80 -16.48
N THR A 380 19.13 65.53 -17.63
CA THR A 380 18.45 65.44 -18.93
C THR A 380 17.60 64.16 -19.10
N GLY A 381 17.39 63.41 -18.03
CA GLY A 381 16.69 62.13 -18.03
C GLY A 381 17.54 60.99 -18.59
N GLY A 382 17.30 59.78 -18.12
CA GLY A 382 17.96 58.57 -18.61
C GLY A 382 19.36 58.31 -18.04
N HIS A 383 19.85 59.14 -17.11
CA HIS A 383 21.10 58.90 -16.38
C HIS A 383 21.09 57.54 -15.69
N ILE A 384 19.97 57.17 -15.07
CA ILE A 384 19.79 55.87 -14.40
C ILE A 384 19.99 54.72 -15.38
N LYS A 385 19.40 54.80 -16.58
CA LYS A 385 19.56 53.76 -17.62
C LYS A 385 20.99 53.68 -18.13
N ARG A 386 21.61 54.84 -18.40
CA ARG A 386 22.97 54.89 -18.96
C ARG A 386 24.02 54.40 -17.97
N THR A 387 23.92 54.77 -16.71
CA THR A 387 24.83 54.28 -15.67
C THR A 387 24.65 52.79 -15.40
N SER A 388 23.42 52.28 -15.39
CA SER A 388 23.17 50.84 -15.28
C SER A 388 23.80 50.05 -16.43
N GLU A 389 23.72 50.57 -17.65
CA GLU A 389 24.39 49.99 -18.80
C GLU A 389 25.92 50.11 -18.70
N GLY A 390 26.43 51.24 -18.21
CA GLY A 390 27.85 51.42 -17.95
C GLY A 390 28.39 50.39 -16.95
N VAL A 391 27.63 50.12 -15.89
CA VAL A 391 27.93 49.04 -14.92
C VAL A 391 27.92 47.68 -15.62
N ARG A 392 26.90 47.37 -16.44
CA ARG A 392 26.84 46.12 -17.21
C ARG A 392 28.09 45.91 -18.06
N ILE A 393 28.48 46.92 -18.84
CA ILE A 393 29.65 46.86 -19.72
C ILE A 393 30.94 46.65 -18.91
N LEU A 394 31.10 47.35 -17.78
CA LEU A 394 32.26 47.19 -16.90
C LEU A 394 32.32 45.78 -16.29
N VAL A 395 31.20 45.30 -15.75
CA VAL A 395 31.10 43.97 -15.13
C VAL A 395 31.40 42.86 -16.13
N GLU A 396 30.92 42.98 -17.36
CA GLU A 396 31.20 42.02 -18.44
C GLU A 396 32.70 41.93 -18.77
N GLU A 397 33.44 43.04 -18.75
CA GLU A 397 34.90 43.01 -18.94
C GLU A 397 35.63 42.50 -17.70
N ILE A 398 35.18 42.85 -16.49
CA ILE A 398 35.78 42.37 -15.23
C ILE A 398 35.66 40.85 -15.14
N ARG A 399 34.50 40.28 -15.49
CA ARG A 399 34.23 38.84 -15.47
C ARG A 399 35.17 38.03 -16.38
N LYS A 400 35.76 38.65 -17.41
CA LYS A 400 36.71 37.97 -18.32
C LYS A 400 38.12 37.84 -17.76
N GLY A 401 38.47 38.55 -16.69
CA GLY A 401 39.81 38.51 -16.12
C GLY A 401 39.85 37.87 -14.73
N ASP A 402 41.06 37.63 -14.24
CA ASP A 402 41.30 36.83 -13.03
C ASP A 402 41.51 37.66 -11.75
N THR A 403 41.42 39.00 -11.83
CA THR A 403 41.70 39.89 -10.68
C THR A 403 40.58 39.89 -9.64
N PHE A 404 39.34 39.70 -10.10
CA PHE A 404 38.14 39.68 -9.26
C PHE A 404 37.30 38.45 -9.62
N GLU A 405 37.02 37.59 -8.65
CA GLU A 405 36.11 36.46 -8.84
C GLU A 405 34.67 36.95 -8.72
N LEU A 406 33.97 37.04 -9.85
CA LEU A 406 32.56 37.44 -9.89
C LEU A 406 31.68 36.22 -10.17
N SER A 407 30.73 35.94 -9.28
CA SER A 407 29.66 34.99 -9.54
C SER A 407 28.64 35.58 -10.52
N ASP A 408 27.92 34.70 -11.22
CA ASP A 408 26.85 35.10 -12.14
C ASP A 408 25.76 35.91 -11.42
N GLU A 409 25.42 35.48 -10.20
CA GLU A 409 24.49 36.15 -9.31
C GLU A 409 24.96 37.55 -8.93
N PHE A 410 26.21 37.72 -8.49
CA PHE A 410 26.76 39.05 -8.19
C PHE A 410 26.73 39.99 -9.40
N CYS A 411 27.06 39.47 -10.59
CA CYS A 411 27.03 40.26 -11.83
C CYS A 411 25.62 40.74 -12.17
N GLU A 412 24.60 39.89 -12.00
CA GLU A 412 23.22 40.30 -12.23
C GLU A 412 22.74 41.30 -11.19
N ASP A 413 23.09 41.07 -9.92
CA ASP A 413 22.59 41.88 -8.81
C ASP A 413 23.16 43.29 -8.80
N ILE A 414 24.45 43.47 -9.12
CA ILE A 414 25.03 44.81 -9.28
C ILE A 414 24.36 45.59 -10.42
N ILE A 415 24.00 44.92 -11.53
CA ILE A 415 23.31 45.56 -12.65
C ILE A 415 21.89 45.95 -12.23
N LYS A 416 21.17 45.08 -11.51
CA LYS A 416 19.84 45.36 -10.95
C LYS A 416 19.87 46.46 -9.89
N ALA A 417 20.97 46.57 -9.15
CA ALA A 417 21.18 47.53 -8.06
C ALA A 417 21.63 48.91 -8.55
N ALA A 418 22.34 49.00 -9.69
CA ALA A 418 22.86 50.25 -10.24
C ALA A 418 21.82 51.39 -10.33
N PRO A 419 20.55 51.15 -10.73
CA PRO A 419 19.51 52.19 -10.72
C PRO A 419 19.26 52.82 -9.34
N MET A 420 19.57 52.11 -8.26
CA MET A 420 19.25 52.53 -6.90
C MET A 420 20.27 53.49 -6.29
N HIS A 421 21.44 53.69 -6.91
CA HIS A 421 22.55 54.45 -6.30
C HIS A 421 22.14 55.85 -5.82
N ASP A 422 21.25 56.49 -6.56
CA ASP A 422 20.82 57.87 -6.36
C ASP A 422 19.43 58.03 -5.70
N LEU A 423 18.80 56.93 -5.23
CA LEU A 423 17.46 56.99 -4.63
C LEU A 423 17.36 57.95 -3.43
N GLY A 424 18.46 58.13 -2.69
CA GLY A 424 18.52 59.02 -1.55
C GLY A 424 18.40 60.51 -1.89
N LYS A 425 18.52 60.91 -3.17
CA LYS A 425 18.22 62.27 -3.60
C LYS A 425 16.78 62.69 -3.26
N ILE A 426 15.89 61.73 -3.01
CA ILE A 426 14.53 62.01 -2.54
C ILE A 426 14.51 62.82 -1.23
N ALA A 427 15.53 62.69 -0.39
CA ALA A 427 15.63 63.38 0.89
C ALA A 427 16.36 64.74 0.81
N VAL A 428 16.88 65.11 -0.37
CA VAL A 428 17.54 66.40 -0.59
C VAL A 428 16.50 67.46 -0.94
N ASP A 429 16.60 68.64 -0.32
CA ASP A 429 15.75 69.79 -0.60
C ASP A 429 15.86 70.21 -2.08
N ASP A 430 14.72 70.48 -2.74
CA ASP A 430 14.67 70.90 -4.15
C ASP A 430 15.53 72.13 -4.46
N ALA A 431 15.62 73.07 -3.52
CA ALA A 431 16.44 74.28 -3.66
C ALA A 431 17.94 73.98 -3.82
N ILE A 432 18.41 72.90 -3.19
CA ILE A 432 19.79 72.42 -3.30
C ILE A 432 19.90 71.53 -4.54
N LEU A 433 19.02 70.54 -4.68
CA LEU A 433 19.05 69.59 -5.80
C LEU A 433 19.01 70.28 -7.17
N ARG A 434 18.24 71.36 -7.30
CA ARG A 434 18.03 72.09 -8.56
C ARG A 434 18.87 73.36 -8.68
N LYS A 435 19.85 73.57 -7.80
CA LYS A 435 20.66 74.81 -7.79
C LYS A 435 21.46 74.96 -9.10
N PRO A 436 21.35 76.10 -9.80
CA PRO A 436 22.19 76.41 -10.94
C PRO A 436 23.59 76.87 -10.51
N GLY A 437 24.56 75.98 -10.51
CA GLY A 437 25.97 76.31 -10.30
C GLY A 437 26.65 75.49 -9.21
N ARG A 438 27.76 76.03 -8.65
CA ARG A 438 28.51 75.34 -7.59
C ARG A 438 27.77 75.44 -6.26
N PHE A 439 27.90 74.39 -5.45
CA PHE A 439 27.43 74.37 -4.07
C PHE A 439 28.35 75.20 -3.17
N GLU A 440 27.75 75.95 -2.26
CA GLU A 440 28.42 76.45 -1.07
C GLU A 440 28.78 75.26 -0.16
N PRO A 441 29.81 75.37 0.70
CA PRO A 441 30.25 74.24 1.54
C PRO A 441 29.11 73.58 2.32
N TRP A 442 28.20 74.36 2.90
CA TRP A 442 27.06 73.84 3.67
C TRP A 442 25.98 73.17 2.80
N GLU A 443 25.82 73.59 1.54
CA GLU A 443 24.91 72.96 0.59
C GLU A 443 25.49 71.62 0.12
N PHE A 444 26.81 71.57 -0.08
CA PHE A 444 27.49 70.34 -0.43
C PHE A 444 27.40 69.31 0.70
N GLU A 445 27.55 69.73 1.97
CA GLU A 445 27.30 68.85 3.13
C GLU A 445 25.89 68.24 3.11
N LYS A 446 24.86 69.02 2.78
CA LYS A 446 23.49 68.51 2.63
C LYS A 446 23.33 67.59 1.42
N MET A 447 23.98 67.89 0.29
CA MET A 447 23.94 67.04 -0.90
C MET A 447 24.56 65.66 -0.61
N LYS A 448 25.70 65.60 0.10
CA LYS A 448 26.37 64.33 0.45
C LYS A 448 25.49 63.35 1.24
N ALA A 449 24.48 63.86 1.96
CA ALA A 449 23.58 63.03 2.75
C ALA A 449 22.76 62.03 1.90
N HIS A 450 22.60 62.26 0.59
CA HIS A 450 21.83 61.34 -0.27
C HIS A 450 22.42 59.93 -0.30
N ALA A 451 23.74 59.76 -0.12
CA ALA A 451 24.35 58.44 -0.16
C ALA A 451 23.89 57.59 1.06
N ALA A 452 24.06 58.12 2.27
CA ALA A 452 23.63 57.45 3.50
C ALA A 452 22.10 57.28 3.58
N GLU A 453 21.35 58.29 3.13
CA GLU A 453 19.89 58.23 3.13
C GLU A 453 19.34 57.28 2.05
N GLY A 454 20.04 57.18 0.91
CA GLY A 454 19.75 56.20 -0.13
C GLY A 454 19.91 54.77 0.38
N ALA A 455 21.01 54.48 1.08
CA ALA A 455 21.23 53.20 1.74
C ALA A 455 20.11 52.88 2.76
N ARG A 456 19.75 53.86 3.60
CA ARG A 456 18.65 53.70 4.57
C ARG A 456 17.32 53.37 3.88
N ILE A 457 17.00 54.03 2.76
CA ILE A 457 15.77 53.78 2.00
C ILE A 457 15.81 52.40 1.36
N VAL A 458 16.91 52.03 0.70
CA VAL A 458 17.08 50.71 0.09
C VAL A 458 16.94 49.61 1.14
N HIS A 459 17.57 49.79 2.30
CA HIS A 459 17.43 48.88 3.43
C HIS A 459 15.96 48.70 3.85
N GLU A 460 15.23 49.79 4.06
CA GLU A 460 13.82 49.72 4.46
C GLU A 460 12.91 49.05 3.42
N VAL A 461 13.23 49.18 2.12
CA VAL A 461 12.48 48.55 1.03
C VAL A 461 12.81 47.07 0.90
N LEU A 462 14.04 46.65 1.19
CA LEU A 462 14.52 45.29 0.93
C LEU A 462 14.68 44.42 2.19
N LYS A 463 14.56 44.97 3.41
CA LYS A 463 14.77 44.23 4.67
C LYS A 463 13.90 42.98 4.88
N ASP A 464 12.71 42.94 4.29
CA ASP A 464 11.76 41.82 4.39
C ASP A 464 11.80 40.90 3.15
N THR A 465 12.81 41.06 2.29
CA THR A 465 13.01 40.21 1.11
C THR A 465 13.93 39.02 1.43
N ASP A 466 13.65 37.87 0.81
CA ASP A 466 14.45 36.65 1.00
C ASP A 466 15.82 36.72 0.27
N ASP A 467 16.01 37.70 -0.61
CA ASP A 467 17.23 37.91 -1.39
C ASP A 467 18.22 38.81 -0.64
N TYR A 468 18.91 38.19 0.32
CA TYR A 468 19.89 38.88 1.17
C TYR A 468 21.09 39.43 0.38
N THR A 469 21.54 38.72 -0.66
CA THR A 469 22.71 39.14 -1.44
C THR A 469 22.41 40.40 -2.23
N PHE A 470 21.28 40.43 -2.97
CA PHE A 470 20.84 41.61 -3.69
C PHE A 470 20.63 42.81 -2.76
N HIS A 471 20.01 42.60 -1.59
CA HIS A 471 19.82 43.63 -0.58
C HIS A 471 21.14 44.31 -0.20
N ILE A 472 22.16 43.54 0.19
CA ILE A 472 23.46 44.09 0.59
C ILE A 472 24.13 44.84 -0.57
N ILE A 473 24.10 44.28 -1.78
CA ILE A 473 24.69 44.93 -2.97
C ILE A 473 23.99 46.27 -3.27
N ALA A 474 22.66 46.28 -3.27
CA ALA A 474 21.87 47.49 -3.51
C ALA A 474 22.12 48.57 -2.45
N GLU A 475 22.19 48.18 -1.18
CA GLU A 475 22.49 49.09 -0.08
C GLU A 475 23.92 49.66 -0.23
N ASN A 476 24.91 48.82 -0.52
CA ASN A 476 26.31 49.24 -0.70
C ASN A 476 26.48 50.18 -1.90
N VAL A 477 25.80 49.90 -3.02
CA VAL A 477 25.80 50.77 -4.20
C VAL A 477 25.25 52.16 -3.84
N ALA A 478 24.12 52.23 -3.13
CA ALA A 478 23.58 53.52 -2.68
C ALA A 478 24.48 54.23 -1.66
N HIS A 479 25.05 53.49 -0.71
CA HIS A 479 25.84 54.07 0.38
C HIS A 479 27.20 54.58 -0.08
N TYR A 480 27.93 53.82 -0.90
CA TYR A 480 29.36 54.00 -1.08
C TYR A 480 29.80 54.40 -2.49
N HIS A 481 28.89 54.62 -3.46
CA HIS A 481 29.27 54.99 -4.84
C HIS A 481 30.02 56.33 -4.96
N HIS A 482 30.04 57.14 -3.90
CA HIS A 482 30.84 58.37 -3.81
C HIS A 482 32.09 58.26 -2.91
N GLU A 483 32.37 57.06 -2.38
CA GLU A 483 33.64 56.81 -1.73
C GLU A 483 34.78 56.86 -2.75
N ARG A 484 35.94 57.34 -2.31
CA ARG A 484 37.13 57.49 -3.17
C ARG A 484 38.20 56.54 -2.67
N TRP A 485 38.89 55.87 -3.59
CA TRP A 485 39.91 54.86 -3.27
C TRP A 485 40.99 55.35 -2.28
N ASP A 486 41.33 56.63 -2.30
CA ASP A 486 42.30 57.29 -1.42
C ASP A 486 41.78 57.64 0.00
N GLY A 487 40.46 57.54 0.23
CA GLY A 487 39.80 57.90 1.49
C GLY A 487 39.25 59.32 1.56
N SER A 488 39.29 60.10 0.47
CA SER A 488 38.77 61.48 0.43
C SER A 488 37.28 61.58 0.05
N GLY A 489 36.59 60.45 -0.08
CA GLY A 489 35.17 60.36 -0.44
C GLY A 489 34.22 60.54 0.73
N TYR A 490 32.94 60.22 0.49
CA TYR A 490 31.86 60.30 1.47
C TYR A 490 30.86 59.14 1.23
N PRO A 491 30.02 58.78 2.22
CA PRO A 491 29.77 59.44 3.51
C PRO A 491 30.72 59.08 4.65
N GLU A 492 31.46 57.96 4.57
CA GLU A 492 32.27 57.44 5.68
C GLU A 492 33.79 57.67 5.52
N GLY A 493 34.25 58.01 4.31
CA GLY A 493 35.68 58.19 4.03
C GLY A 493 36.43 56.86 4.01
N LEU A 494 35.78 55.83 3.47
CA LEU A 494 36.38 54.50 3.32
C LEU A 494 37.56 54.55 2.35
N LYS A 495 38.55 53.70 2.60
CA LYS A 495 39.81 53.67 1.83
C LYS A 495 40.12 52.26 1.37
N GLY A 496 40.53 52.13 0.11
CA GLY A 496 40.97 50.87 -0.47
C GLY A 496 39.86 49.80 -0.47
N ASP A 497 40.23 48.57 -0.13
CA ASP A 497 39.34 47.40 -0.10
C ASP A 497 38.18 47.49 0.90
N ARG A 498 38.15 48.51 1.76
CA ARG A 498 36.99 48.77 2.63
C ARG A 498 35.77 49.26 1.84
N ILE A 499 35.97 49.80 0.63
CA ILE A 499 34.89 50.16 -0.26
C ILE A 499 34.42 48.87 -0.97
N PRO A 500 33.13 48.50 -0.87
CA PRO A 500 32.60 47.33 -1.58
C PRO A 500 32.86 47.41 -3.09
N LEU A 501 33.03 46.24 -3.74
CA LEU A 501 33.43 46.19 -5.16
C LEU A 501 32.35 46.80 -6.06
N GLU A 502 31.09 46.51 -5.76
CA GLU A 502 29.91 47.02 -6.42
C GLU A 502 29.86 48.54 -6.44
N ALA A 503 30.22 49.19 -5.33
CA ALA A 503 30.29 50.64 -5.22
C ALA A 503 31.48 51.22 -6.02
N ARG A 504 32.63 50.52 -6.03
CA ARG A 504 33.81 50.92 -6.83
C ARG A 504 33.51 50.90 -8.33
N ILE A 505 32.77 49.89 -8.80
CA ILE A 505 32.35 49.78 -10.19
C ILE A 505 31.32 50.86 -10.52
N MET A 506 30.31 51.05 -9.66
CA MET A 506 29.29 52.09 -9.83
C MET A 506 29.91 53.49 -9.92
N ALA A 507 30.90 53.81 -9.08
CA ALA A 507 31.58 55.10 -9.08
C ALA A 507 32.21 55.44 -10.43
N ILE A 508 32.79 54.45 -11.14
CA ILE A 508 33.35 54.65 -12.48
C ILE A 508 32.22 54.96 -13.47
N ALA A 509 31.14 54.18 -13.45
CA ALA A 509 30.00 54.36 -14.36
C ALA A 509 29.30 55.72 -14.18
N ASP A 510 29.04 56.13 -12.93
CA ASP A 510 28.41 57.42 -12.61
C ASP A 510 29.28 58.60 -13.07
N VAL A 511 30.56 58.58 -12.74
CA VAL A 511 31.47 59.67 -13.13
C VAL A 511 31.65 59.71 -14.65
N TYR A 512 31.75 58.56 -15.32
CA TYR A 512 31.84 58.52 -16.77
C TYR A 512 30.59 59.15 -17.40
N ASP A 513 29.38 58.75 -16.98
CA ASP A 513 28.12 59.35 -17.44
C ASP A 513 28.10 60.88 -17.23
N ALA A 514 28.55 61.34 -16.06
CA ALA A 514 28.61 62.75 -15.69
C ALA A 514 29.59 63.57 -16.55
N LEU A 515 30.60 62.94 -17.15
CA LEU A 515 31.58 63.58 -18.02
C LEU A 515 31.09 63.67 -19.47
N VAL A 516 30.46 62.61 -19.98
CA VAL A 516 30.09 62.49 -21.40
C VAL A 516 28.65 62.91 -21.70
N SER A 517 27.77 63.00 -20.69
CA SER A 517 26.39 63.41 -20.87
C SER A 517 26.21 64.93 -20.74
N LYS A 518 25.28 65.48 -21.53
CA LYS A 518 24.90 66.90 -21.43
C LYS A 518 24.09 67.17 -20.16
N ARG A 519 24.49 68.17 -19.37
CA ARG A 519 23.77 68.64 -18.18
C ARG A 519 23.38 70.11 -18.33
N VAL A 520 22.36 70.57 -17.60
CA VAL A 520 21.84 71.95 -17.69
C VAL A 520 22.91 73.03 -17.50
N TYR A 521 23.98 72.73 -16.74
CA TYR A 521 25.07 73.67 -16.41
C TYR A 521 26.41 73.34 -17.07
N LYS A 522 26.50 72.28 -17.87
CA LYS A 522 27.76 71.77 -18.41
C LYS A 522 27.53 71.02 -19.74
N GLU A 523 28.21 71.47 -20.79
CA GLU A 523 28.27 70.73 -22.06
C GLU A 523 29.04 69.41 -21.89
N SER A 524 28.67 68.41 -22.71
CA SER A 524 29.37 67.11 -22.71
C SER A 524 30.85 67.29 -23.06
N MET A 525 31.70 66.50 -22.41
CA MET A 525 33.12 66.40 -22.79
C MET A 525 33.28 65.38 -23.92
N SER A 526 34.35 65.51 -24.72
CA SER A 526 34.72 64.45 -25.65
C SER A 526 35.13 63.19 -24.89
N PHE A 527 34.93 62.01 -25.49
CA PHE A 527 35.29 60.73 -24.88
C PHE A 527 36.76 60.71 -24.47
N GLU A 528 37.67 61.23 -25.30
CA GLU A 528 39.11 61.26 -25.00
C GLU A 528 39.45 62.11 -23.76
N LYS A 529 38.66 63.17 -23.51
CA LYS A 529 38.83 64.00 -22.32
C LYS A 529 38.24 63.32 -21.09
N ALA A 530 37.07 62.67 -21.22
CA ALA A 530 36.48 61.90 -20.14
C ALA A 530 37.41 60.76 -19.70
N ASP A 531 37.94 60.00 -20.67
CA ASP A 531 38.90 58.94 -20.44
C ASP A 531 40.16 59.42 -19.72
N ARG A 532 40.71 60.56 -20.15
CA ARG A 532 41.87 61.13 -19.48
C ARG A 532 41.60 61.40 -18.00
N ILE A 533 40.43 61.95 -17.68
CA ILE A 533 40.03 62.23 -16.29
C ILE A 533 39.88 60.93 -15.50
N ILE A 534 39.24 59.91 -16.08
CA ILE A 534 39.09 58.60 -15.43
C ILE A 534 40.46 57.96 -15.17
N MET A 535 41.35 57.97 -16.16
CA MET A 535 42.70 57.41 -16.04
C MET A 535 43.57 58.17 -15.03
N GLU A 536 43.51 59.52 -15.00
CA GLU A 536 44.17 60.34 -13.98
C GLU A 536 43.62 60.06 -12.57
N GLY A 537 42.36 59.63 -12.47
CA GLY A 537 41.71 59.22 -11.22
C GLY A 537 42.05 57.82 -10.72
N MET A 538 42.71 56.98 -11.53
CA MET A 538 43.06 55.60 -11.14
C MET A 538 44.08 55.58 -10.00
N GLY A 539 43.74 54.91 -8.89
CA GLY A 539 44.53 54.86 -7.66
C GLY A 539 44.31 56.03 -6.70
N THR A 540 43.48 57.01 -7.06
CA THR A 540 43.04 58.09 -6.15
C THR A 540 41.53 58.08 -5.98
N GLN A 541 40.78 58.39 -7.03
CA GLN A 541 39.32 58.30 -7.04
C GLN A 541 38.86 56.86 -7.19
N PHE A 542 39.45 56.13 -8.15
CA PHE A 542 39.03 54.79 -8.54
C PHE A 542 40.06 53.75 -8.13
N ASP A 543 39.62 52.51 -7.95
CA ASP A 543 40.53 51.38 -7.70
C ASP A 543 41.42 51.14 -8.93
N LYS A 544 42.73 51.24 -8.74
CA LYS A 544 43.71 51.05 -9.83
C LYS A 544 43.62 49.64 -10.46
N ARG A 545 43.15 48.64 -9.73
CA ARG A 545 42.94 47.28 -10.28
C ARG A 545 41.82 47.22 -11.32
N LEU A 546 40.92 48.21 -11.34
CA LEU A 546 39.86 48.32 -12.35
C LEU A 546 40.34 48.96 -13.67
N GLU A 547 41.55 49.55 -13.69
CA GLU A 547 42.12 50.23 -14.85
C GLU A 547 42.14 49.35 -16.13
N PRO A 548 42.65 48.10 -16.12
CA PRO A 548 42.69 47.28 -17.33
C PRO A 548 41.29 46.97 -17.88
N TYR A 549 40.32 46.79 -16.98
CA TYR A 549 38.94 46.47 -17.32
C TYR A 549 38.19 47.68 -17.86
N TYR A 550 38.41 48.86 -17.29
CA TYR A 550 37.92 50.12 -17.85
C TYR A 550 38.45 50.31 -19.28
N VAL A 551 39.76 50.13 -19.48
CA VAL A 551 40.37 50.27 -20.82
C VAL A 551 39.77 49.30 -21.83
N ALA A 552 39.49 48.06 -21.44
CA ALA A 552 38.81 47.08 -22.28
C ALA A 552 37.34 47.45 -22.57
N ALA A 553 36.65 48.06 -21.59
CA ALA A 553 35.25 48.48 -21.69
C ALA A 553 35.05 49.75 -22.53
N ARG A 554 36.07 50.62 -22.65
CA ARG A 554 35.98 51.92 -23.34
C ARG A 554 35.32 51.87 -24.72
N PRO A 555 35.70 50.99 -25.67
CA PRO A 555 35.07 50.97 -26.99
C PRO A 555 33.57 50.69 -26.93
N ASN A 556 33.14 49.83 -25.99
CA ASN A 556 31.72 49.50 -25.81
C ASN A 556 30.96 50.65 -25.12
N LEU A 557 31.59 51.31 -24.14
CA LEU A 557 31.05 52.53 -23.51
C LEU A 557 30.87 53.63 -24.57
N GLU A 558 31.91 53.96 -25.33
CA GLU A 558 31.86 54.97 -26.39
C GLU A 558 30.79 54.64 -27.44
N ALA A 559 30.69 53.38 -27.88
CA ALA A 559 29.66 52.94 -28.82
C ALA A 559 28.25 53.12 -28.26
N TYR A 560 28.02 52.71 -27.00
CA TYR A 560 26.73 52.88 -26.34
C TYR A 560 26.34 54.36 -26.23
N TYR A 561 27.22 55.20 -25.68
CA TYR A 561 26.94 56.62 -25.50
C TYR A 561 26.81 57.39 -26.82
N SER A 562 27.53 56.99 -27.87
CA SER A 562 27.38 57.57 -29.21
C SER A 562 26.00 57.23 -29.80
N SER A 563 25.53 55.99 -29.62
CA SER A 563 24.22 55.55 -30.14
C SER A 563 23.04 56.33 -29.56
N LEU A 564 23.20 56.91 -28.35
CA LEU A 564 22.17 57.72 -27.69
C LEU A 564 22.13 59.17 -28.19
N SER A 565 23.15 59.62 -28.92
CA SER A 565 23.24 60.97 -29.48
C SER A 565 22.73 61.08 -30.92
N GLU A 566 22.51 59.93 -31.59
CA GLU A 566 22.01 59.83 -32.96
C GLU A 566 20.48 59.61 -33.05
N GLY A 567 19.80 59.37 -31.91
CA GLY A 567 18.34 59.23 -31.80
C GLY A 567 17.71 60.39 -31.04
#